data_AF-A0AAV6NAU0-F1
#
_entry.id   AF-A0AAV6NAU0-F1
#
_cell.length_a   1.000
_cell.length_b   1.000
_cell.length_c   1.000
_cell.angle_alpha   90.00
_cell.angle_beta   90.00
_cell.angle_gamma   90.00
#
_symmetry.space_group_name_H-M   'P 1'
#
loop_
_entity.id
_entity.type
_entity.pdbx_description
1 polymer ?
#
loop_
_entity_poly.entity_id
_entity_poly.type
_entity_poly.pdbx_seq_one_letter_code
_entity_poly.pdbx_strand_id
1 'polypeptide(L)'
;MSLPSVKKPITSLVHPKSQNLDEGLNLESFTDDIVANYIYAKHYEDEKFKIDIDSYILLVESIIITADRITDSISRVIEGRIAFGNDSYAASLNLPLCTLHRISSQLACKAAGIEKAHETTMEILNILINYPWEAKAILTLAAFSMDYGDLWHLNHYFKTDPLAKTLATIKRVPELYKHLDTPKYRQVFLSPKCLIYACMQAIKYMKEIKDISKYDMKEITELSSAIRQIPLITYWVIHIIVASRTQISAYSTANQGQSRKYLNELTEKINSILFTLETHLKDIRQRQEEIKLYKWLVDHIENHPSQLSEVVSKLIEGKNEATPFIDGSTHRKVRIESSLRRKNVVLVISRLNISEDDIKALREVYDELSREDKYRIVWIPVINPHDREEENRKRYNYVASKMPWYIVQYSTKIAGWRFLEENWQLREDPLVVVLDSMSKVEFTNAIHLIRVWGSEAVPFSHRKIDILLESDWPKSTILKFTRHSRVIDEEKSVIFYGGKDPIWIQRFEDKVIDIKNDPLIRAKGITFDIIRVGKNAMGKDDPTIMSHFWTTQWGFFIIQSQIRGSSASETG
;
A
#
# COMPACT_ATOMS: atom_id res chain seq x y z
N MET A 1 64.31 -44.60 -62.61
CA MET A 1 64.30 -43.37 -61.80
C MET A 1 64.58 -43.75 -60.36
N SER A 2 65.56 -43.07 -59.78
CA SER A 2 66.43 -43.54 -58.70
C SER A 2 65.98 -43.01 -57.34
N LEU A 3 66.04 -43.85 -56.31
CA LEU A 3 66.18 -43.44 -54.91
C LEU A 3 67.66 -43.07 -54.65
N PRO A 4 68.00 -42.17 -53.69
CA PRO A 4 68.24 -42.66 -52.31
C PRO A 4 68.05 -41.66 -51.13
N SER A 5 67.73 -42.27 -49.97
CA SER A 5 68.15 -42.08 -48.56
C SER A 5 68.43 -40.71 -47.87
N VAL A 6 67.73 -40.52 -46.72
CA VAL A 6 68.19 -40.30 -45.32
C VAL A 6 69.34 -39.32 -44.98
N LYS A 7 69.08 -38.30 -44.13
CA LYS A 7 69.71 -38.03 -42.78
C LYS A 7 69.25 -36.70 -42.14
N LYS A 8 69.04 -36.72 -40.80
CA LYS A 8 68.69 -35.59 -39.88
C LYS A 8 69.78 -34.49 -39.80
N PRO A 9 69.48 -33.29 -39.24
CA PRO A 9 69.93 -33.04 -37.85
C PRO A 9 68.95 -32.23 -36.96
N ILE A 10 69.36 -32.08 -35.71
CA ILE A 10 68.64 -31.68 -34.49
C ILE A 10 68.82 -30.17 -34.21
N THR A 11 67.80 -29.59 -33.53
CA THR A 11 67.76 -28.36 -32.69
C THR A 11 68.02 -26.95 -33.28
N SER A 12 67.04 -26.07 -33.06
CA SER A 12 67.20 -24.90 -32.19
C SER A 12 65.85 -24.52 -31.54
N LEU A 13 65.88 -24.26 -30.23
CA LEU A 13 64.76 -23.72 -29.46
C LEU A 13 64.53 -22.26 -29.81
N VAL A 14 63.29 -21.89 -30.14
CA VAL A 14 62.78 -20.51 -30.00
C VAL A 14 61.33 -20.58 -29.50
N HIS A 15 61.11 -20.07 -28.29
CA HIS A 15 59.78 -19.84 -27.72
C HIS A 15 58.97 -18.84 -28.55
N PRO A 16 57.64 -19.03 -28.73
CA PRO A 16 56.72 -17.94 -28.96
C PRO A 16 55.99 -17.57 -27.66
N LYS A 17 55.93 -16.25 -27.46
CA LYS A 17 55.38 -15.51 -26.33
C LYS A 17 53.91 -15.82 -26.06
N SER A 18 53.57 -15.81 -24.78
CA SER A 18 52.21 -15.71 -24.25
C SER A 18 51.47 -14.51 -24.85
N GLN A 19 50.35 -14.78 -25.53
CA GLN A 19 49.34 -13.77 -25.82
C GLN A 19 48.42 -13.67 -24.60
N ASN A 20 48.35 -12.45 -24.04
CA ASN A 20 47.39 -12.04 -23.04
C ASN A 20 45.97 -12.12 -23.62
N LEU A 21 45.10 -12.89 -22.99
CA LEU A 21 43.65 -12.72 -23.08
C LEU A 21 43.22 -11.97 -21.82
N ASP A 22 43.16 -10.64 -21.95
CA ASP A 22 42.57 -9.73 -20.98
C ASP A 22 41.42 -9.02 -21.72
N GLU A 23 40.35 -9.77 -22.02
CA GLU A 23 39.07 -9.21 -22.46
C GLU A 23 38.07 -9.34 -21.30
N GLY A 24 37.67 -8.18 -20.77
CA GLY A 24 36.92 -8.06 -19.54
C GLY A 24 35.52 -8.67 -19.60
N LEU A 25 35.29 -9.71 -18.82
CA LEU A 25 33.96 -10.23 -18.50
C LEU A 25 33.17 -9.19 -17.68
N ASN A 26 31.99 -8.80 -18.18
CA ASN A 26 31.00 -8.01 -17.44
C ASN A 26 30.15 -8.92 -16.52
N LEU A 27 29.50 -8.33 -15.51
CA LEU A 27 28.44 -8.98 -14.72
C LEU A 27 27.30 -9.58 -15.59
N GLU A 28 27.18 -9.14 -16.84
CA GLU A 28 26.23 -9.62 -17.86
C GLU A 28 26.37 -11.11 -18.22
N SER A 29 27.50 -11.75 -17.90
CA SER A 29 27.71 -13.19 -18.10
C SER A 29 26.86 -14.07 -17.16
N PHE A 30 26.39 -13.52 -16.04
CA PHE A 30 25.53 -14.20 -15.07
C PHE A 30 24.23 -13.41 -14.90
N THR A 31 23.37 -13.45 -15.92
CA THR A 31 22.06 -12.79 -15.86
C THR A 31 21.20 -13.37 -14.73
N ASP A 32 20.33 -12.53 -14.18
CA ASP A 32 19.41 -12.91 -13.09
C ASP A 32 18.61 -14.18 -13.44
N ASP A 33 18.30 -14.40 -14.72
CA ASP A 33 17.58 -15.57 -15.23
C ASP A 33 18.36 -16.89 -15.11
N ILE A 34 19.67 -16.88 -15.41
CA ILE A 34 20.52 -18.09 -15.31
C ILE A 34 20.66 -18.52 -13.85
N VAL A 35 20.86 -17.53 -12.97
CA VAL A 35 20.98 -17.73 -11.52
C VAL A 35 19.65 -18.19 -10.93
N ALA A 36 18.54 -17.56 -11.31
CA ALA A 36 17.20 -17.95 -10.88
C ALA A 36 16.88 -19.41 -11.25
N ASN A 37 17.16 -19.83 -12.49
CA ASN A 37 16.92 -21.20 -12.93
C ASN A 37 17.66 -22.24 -12.09
N TYR A 38 18.92 -21.97 -11.70
CA TYR A 38 19.65 -22.86 -10.80
C TYR A 38 19.04 -22.89 -9.40
N ILE A 39 18.76 -21.70 -8.85
CA ILE A 39 18.27 -21.53 -7.48
C ILE A 39 16.95 -22.25 -7.28
N TYR A 40 15.98 -22.01 -8.17
CA TYR A 40 14.64 -22.60 -8.10
C TYR A 40 14.64 -24.11 -8.36
N ALA A 41 15.61 -24.64 -9.10
CA ALA A 41 15.70 -26.07 -9.37
C ALA A 41 16.25 -26.89 -8.20
N LYS A 42 17.11 -26.32 -7.34
CA LYS A 42 17.87 -27.08 -6.33
C LYS A 42 17.56 -26.74 -4.87
N HIS A 43 16.99 -25.57 -4.60
CA HIS A 43 16.75 -25.12 -3.24
C HIS A 43 15.25 -25.09 -2.94
N TYR A 44 14.86 -25.77 -1.87
CA TYR A 44 13.53 -25.70 -1.28
C TYR A 44 13.61 -25.10 0.12
N GLU A 45 12.59 -24.33 0.52
CA GLU A 45 12.48 -23.89 1.91
C GLU A 45 12.00 -25.06 2.77
N ASP A 46 12.81 -25.51 3.73
CA ASP A 46 12.35 -26.43 4.77
C ASP A 46 11.91 -25.63 6.01
N GLU A 47 10.60 -25.57 6.25
CA GLU A 47 10.01 -24.85 7.41
C GLU A 47 10.47 -25.41 8.78
N LYS A 48 11.15 -26.56 8.81
CA LYS A 48 11.66 -27.19 10.04
C LYS A 48 12.91 -26.50 10.60
N PHE A 49 13.73 -25.86 9.77
CA PHE A 49 14.93 -25.16 10.23
C PHE A 49 14.62 -23.71 10.59
N LYS A 50 14.24 -23.48 11.85
CA LYS A 50 14.04 -22.13 12.40
C LYS A 50 15.31 -21.62 13.06
N ILE A 51 15.83 -20.52 12.55
CA ILE A 51 16.89 -19.73 13.17
C ILE A 51 16.28 -18.42 13.67
N ASP A 52 16.70 -17.99 14.86
CA ASP A 52 16.41 -16.67 15.40
C ASP A 52 17.23 -15.60 14.67
N ILE A 53 16.77 -15.15 13.50
CA ILE A 53 17.48 -14.20 12.65
C ILE A 53 17.77 -12.88 13.38
N ASP A 54 16.88 -12.42 14.27
CA ASP A 54 17.04 -11.15 15.01
C ASP A 54 18.29 -11.17 15.88
N SER A 55 18.50 -12.27 16.60
CA SER A 55 19.71 -12.43 17.41
C SER A 55 21.00 -12.45 16.58
N TYR A 56 20.99 -13.01 15.36
CA TYR A 56 22.17 -12.96 14.48
C TYR A 56 22.40 -11.57 13.91
N ILE A 57 21.35 -10.83 13.57
CA ILE A 57 21.47 -9.43 13.11
C ILE A 57 22.13 -8.61 14.21
N LEU A 58 21.64 -8.69 15.46
CA LEU A 58 22.21 -7.97 16.60
C LEU A 58 23.68 -8.34 16.84
N LEU A 59 24.01 -9.64 16.78
CA LEU A 59 25.38 -10.12 16.97
C LEU A 59 26.32 -9.59 15.88
N VAL A 60 25.91 -9.67 14.62
CA VAL A 60 26.66 -9.15 13.47
C VAL A 60 26.86 -7.64 13.60
N GLU A 61 25.80 -6.89 13.92
CA GLU A 61 25.87 -5.44 14.13
C GLU A 61 26.84 -5.07 15.24
N SER A 62 26.76 -5.76 16.37
CA SER A 62 27.65 -5.52 17.50
C SER A 62 29.12 -5.71 17.10
N ILE A 63 29.44 -6.79 16.38
CA ILE A 63 30.82 -7.05 15.91
C ILE A 63 31.27 -5.96 14.94
N ILE A 64 30.47 -5.65 13.92
CA ILE A 64 30.81 -4.67 12.88
C ILE A 64 30.99 -3.27 13.49
N ILE A 65 30.05 -2.79 14.29
CA ILE A 65 30.09 -1.47 14.92
C ILE A 65 31.29 -1.36 15.87
N THR A 66 31.56 -2.41 16.65
CA THR A 66 32.71 -2.41 17.58
C THR A 66 34.03 -2.38 16.82
N ALA A 67 34.15 -3.15 15.74
CA ALA A 67 35.34 -3.16 14.89
C ALA A 67 35.54 -1.80 14.16
N ASP A 68 34.47 -1.16 13.68
CA ASP A 68 34.51 0.19 13.11
C ASP A 68 35.02 1.22 14.13
N ARG A 69 34.51 1.17 15.38
CA ARG A 69 34.99 2.04 16.47
C ARG A 69 36.46 1.83 16.80
N ILE A 70 36.93 0.58 16.80
CA ILE A 70 38.37 0.28 16.96
C ILE A 70 39.17 0.95 15.86
N THR A 71 38.65 0.93 14.63
CA THR A 71 39.31 1.57 13.47
C THR A 71 39.34 3.10 13.59
N ASP A 72 38.21 3.74 13.92
CA ASP A 72 38.08 5.19 14.05
C ASP A 72 38.87 5.80 15.22
N SER A 73 38.91 5.09 16.35
CA SER A 73 39.64 5.53 17.54
C SER A 73 41.15 5.61 17.33
N ILE A 74 41.70 4.83 16.40
CA ILE A 74 43.12 4.84 16.08
C ILE A 74 43.46 6.01 15.15
N SER A 75 42.50 6.50 14.34
CA SER A 75 42.66 7.72 13.53
C SER A 75 42.74 9.01 14.39
N ARG A 76 42.31 8.95 15.65
CA ARG A 76 42.40 10.05 16.63
C ARG A 76 43.38 9.65 17.74
N VAL A 77 44.63 10.07 17.63
CA VAL A 77 45.71 9.78 18.61
C VAL A 77 45.26 10.04 20.05
N ILE A 78 44.84 9.00 20.78
CA ILE A 78 44.76 9.00 22.25
C ILE A 78 45.15 7.60 22.75
N GLU A 79 46.27 7.55 23.47
CA GLU A 79 46.64 6.44 24.34
C GLU A 79 45.65 6.37 25.52
N GLY A 80 44.54 5.67 25.34
CA GLY A 80 43.55 5.45 26.38
C GLY A 80 42.69 4.24 26.06
N ARG A 81 42.59 3.28 26.98
CA ARG A 81 41.75 2.09 26.85
C ARG A 81 40.31 2.51 26.56
N ILE A 82 39.73 2.01 25.47
CA ILE A 82 38.30 2.10 25.24
C ILE A 82 37.66 0.93 25.99
N ALA A 83 37.07 1.22 27.15
CA ALA A 83 36.18 0.28 27.82
C ALA A 83 34.86 0.27 27.04
N PHE A 84 34.60 -0.79 26.29
CA PHE A 84 33.28 -1.03 25.72
C PHE A 84 32.35 -1.48 26.85
N GLY A 85 31.20 -0.81 27.00
CA GLY A 85 30.20 -1.15 28.01
C GLY A 85 29.67 -2.58 27.82
N ASN A 86 29.35 -3.24 28.93
CA ASN A 86 28.74 -4.58 28.94
C ASN A 86 27.30 -4.49 28.45
N ASP A 87 27.15 -4.49 27.14
CA ASP A 87 25.88 -4.77 26.48
C ASP A 87 25.67 -6.29 26.58
N SER A 88 24.97 -6.69 27.64
CA SER A 88 24.61 -8.07 27.97
C SER A 88 23.76 -8.70 26.85
N TYR A 89 24.41 -9.20 25.81
CA TYR A 89 23.74 -9.95 24.75
C TYR A 89 24.39 -11.32 24.58
N ALA A 90 23.53 -12.35 24.53
CA ALA A 90 23.82 -13.72 24.09
C ALA A 90 24.48 -14.71 25.07
N ALA A 91 23.99 -14.86 26.31
CA ALA A 91 24.33 -16.02 27.13
C ALA A 91 23.68 -17.36 26.67
N SER A 92 22.78 -17.35 25.67
CA SER A 92 21.98 -18.52 25.29
C SER A 92 21.72 -18.73 23.79
N LEU A 93 22.61 -18.26 22.90
CA LEU A 93 22.43 -18.49 21.46
C LEU A 93 22.99 -19.84 21.01
N ASN A 94 22.12 -20.70 20.48
CA ASN A 94 22.51 -21.94 19.80
C ASN A 94 23.05 -21.62 18.39
N LEU A 95 24.33 -21.21 18.30
CA LEU A 95 24.99 -20.99 17.01
C LEU A 95 25.34 -22.33 16.35
N PRO A 96 25.04 -22.55 15.05
CA PRO A 96 25.52 -23.70 14.31
C PRO A 96 26.99 -23.50 13.97
N LEU A 97 27.86 -23.58 14.98
CA LEU A 97 29.28 -23.24 14.88
C LEU A 97 29.98 -24.04 13.77
N CYS A 98 29.67 -25.33 13.60
CA CYS A 98 30.21 -26.13 12.51
C CYS A 98 29.81 -25.59 11.13
N THR A 99 28.58 -25.10 10.97
CA THR A 99 28.10 -24.47 9.72
C THR A 99 28.83 -23.16 9.47
N LEU A 100 28.94 -22.30 10.48
CA LEU A 100 29.67 -21.03 10.37
C LEU A 100 31.14 -21.25 10.01
N HIS A 101 31.79 -22.24 10.61
CA HIS A 101 33.18 -22.61 10.29
C HIS A 101 33.32 -23.12 8.86
N ARG A 102 32.37 -23.94 8.38
CA ARG A 102 32.34 -24.39 6.98
C ARG A 102 32.21 -23.21 6.02
N ILE A 103 31.35 -22.24 6.32
CA ILE A 103 31.20 -21.04 5.49
C ILE A 103 32.47 -20.19 5.52
N SER A 104 33.02 -19.91 6.70
CA SER A 104 34.29 -19.17 6.85
C SER A 104 35.42 -19.84 6.05
N SER A 105 35.51 -21.18 6.08
CA SER A 105 36.48 -21.92 5.27
C SER A 105 36.29 -21.74 3.76
N GLN A 106 35.04 -21.63 3.28
CA GLN A 106 34.77 -21.33 1.88
C GLN A 106 35.04 -19.86 1.52
N LEU A 107 34.88 -18.95 2.48
CA LEU A 107 35.17 -17.53 2.30
C LEU A 107 36.68 -17.23 2.29
N ALA A 108 37.52 -18.12 2.84
CA ALA A 108 38.95 -17.93 2.96
C ALA A 108 39.72 -18.17 1.65
N CYS A 109 40.73 -17.33 1.39
CA CYS A 109 41.79 -17.56 0.39
C CYS A 109 41.34 -17.84 -1.07
N LYS A 110 40.18 -17.34 -1.49
CA LYS A 110 39.71 -17.47 -2.88
C LYS A 110 40.38 -16.44 -3.81
N ALA A 111 40.49 -16.77 -5.09
CA ALA A 111 41.00 -15.86 -6.12
C ALA A 111 39.96 -14.77 -6.46
N ALA A 112 40.42 -13.61 -6.93
CA ALA A 112 39.55 -12.55 -7.42
C ALA A 112 38.91 -12.89 -8.77
N GLY A 113 37.79 -12.22 -9.09
CA GLY A 113 37.03 -12.44 -10.31
C GLY A 113 35.58 -12.87 -10.08
N ILE A 114 34.73 -12.52 -11.04
CA ILE A 114 33.28 -12.74 -11.00
C ILE A 114 32.96 -14.24 -10.96
N GLU A 115 33.62 -15.04 -11.80
CA GLU A 115 33.40 -16.48 -11.89
C GLU A 115 33.72 -17.20 -10.57
N LYS A 116 34.86 -16.87 -9.94
CA LYS A 116 35.21 -17.44 -8.63
C LYS A 116 34.31 -16.98 -7.51
N ALA A 117 33.83 -15.74 -7.55
CA ALA A 117 32.81 -15.28 -6.62
C ALA A 117 31.49 -16.05 -6.81
N HIS A 118 31.08 -16.31 -8.06
CA HIS A 118 29.90 -17.10 -8.38
C HIS A 118 30.04 -18.54 -7.87
N GLU A 119 31.10 -19.26 -8.24
CA GLU A 119 31.34 -20.64 -7.79
C GLU A 119 31.28 -20.75 -6.26
N THR A 120 31.98 -19.86 -5.55
CA THR A 120 32.00 -19.83 -4.08
C THR A 120 30.62 -19.52 -3.50
N THR A 121 29.85 -18.64 -4.14
CA THR A 121 28.45 -18.35 -3.75
C THR A 121 27.59 -19.61 -3.84
N MET A 122 27.74 -20.39 -4.92
CA MET A 122 27.00 -21.64 -5.11
C MET A 122 27.41 -22.71 -4.08
N GLU A 123 28.70 -22.81 -3.75
CA GLU A 123 29.21 -23.69 -2.69
C GLU A 123 28.57 -23.35 -1.32
N ILE A 124 28.51 -22.07 -0.97
CA ILE A 124 27.89 -21.60 0.28
C ILE A 124 26.39 -21.90 0.29
N LEU A 125 25.68 -21.64 -0.81
CA LEU A 125 24.26 -21.97 -0.93
C LEU A 125 24.00 -23.47 -0.75
N ASN A 126 24.87 -24.33 -1.28
CA ASN A 126 24.78 -25.79 -1.10
C ASN A 126 25.04 -26.22 0.35
N ILE A 127 25.97 -25.58 1.07
CA ILE A 127 26.16 -25.79 2.51
C ILE A 127 24.88 -25.46 3.28
N LEU A 128 24.16 -24.43 2.84
CA LEU A 128 22.99 -23.87 3.48
C LEU A 128 21.66 -24.35 2.89
N ILE A 129 21.66 -25.47 2.15
CA ILE A 129 20.52 -25.91 1.32
C ILE A 129 19.19 -25.97 2.07
N ASN A 130 19.18 -26.47 3.31
CA ASN A 130 17.98 -26.67 4.14
C ASN A 130 17.55 -25.42 4.92
N TYR A 131 18.29 -24.32 4.86
CA TYR A 131 17.95 -23.10 5.61
C TYR A 131 17.00 -22.21 4.80
N PRO A 132 16.12 -21.43 5.47
CA PRO A 132 15.34 -20.41 4.79
C PRO A 132 16.26 -19.34 4.17
N TRP A 133 15.81 -18.67 3.11
CA TRP A 133 16.65 -17.78 2.30
C TRP A 133 17.28 -16.64 3.12
N GLU A 134 16.51 -16.03 4.01
CA GLU A 134 16.99 -14.97 4.91
C GLU A 134 18.08 -15.50 5.86
N ALA A 135 17.93 -16.75 6.31
CA ALA A 135 18.93 -17.41 7.13
C ALA A 135 20.22 -17.73 6.36
N LYS A 136 20.12 -18.07 5.07
CA LYS A 136 21.31 -18.30 4.22
C LYS A 136 22.18 -17.03 4.15
N ALA A 137 21.54 -15.88 3.96
CA ALA A 137 22.22 -14.59 3.90
C ALA A 137 22.86 -14.21 5.25
N ILE A 138 22.09 -14.26 6.36
CA ILE A 138 22.61 -13.84 7.67
C ILE A 138 23.70 -14.77 8.21
N LEU A 139 23.63 -16.09 7.97
CA LEU A 139 24.69 -17.02 8.37
C LEU A 139 25.99 -16.76 7.60
N THR A 140 25.88 -16.38 6.32
CA THR A 140 27.05 -15.98 5.53
C THR A 140 27.66 -14.69 6.05
N LEU A 141 26.82 -13.70 6.35
CA LEU A 141 27.28 -12.43 6.93
C LEU A 141 27.86 -12.62 8.33
N ALA A 142 27.31 -13.52 9.14
CA ALA A 142 27.84 -13.89 10.45
C ALA A 142 29.21 -14.54 10.35
N ALA A 143 29.41 -15.51 9.44
CA ALA A 143 30.71 -16.13 9.20
C ALA A 143 31.76 -15.10 8.73
N PHE A 144 31.37 -14.18 7.84
CA PHE A 144 32.21 -13.04 7.46
C PHE A 144 32.56 -12.15 8.66
N SER A 145 31.56 -11.83 9.50
CA SER A 145 31.72 -10.92 10.63
C SER A 145 32.58 -11.53 11.74
N MET A 146 32.50 -12.83 11.97
CA MET A 146 33.39 -13.55 12.90
C MET A 146 34.85 -13.41 12.49
N ASP A 147 35.18 -13.72 11.24
CA ASP A 147 36.53 -13.56 10.69
C ASP A 147 37.02 -12.11 10.80
N TYR A 148 36.12 -11.15 10.51
CA TYR A 148 36.42 -9.73 10.56
C TYR A 148 36.68 -9.24 11.99
N GLY A 149 35.81 -9.63 12.92
CA GLY A 149 35.95 -9.33 14.35
C GLY A 149 37.25 -9.88 14.92
N ASP A 150 37.64 -11.10 14.55
CA ASP A 150 38.93 -11.69 14.92
C ASP A 150 40.12 -10.81 14.49
N LEU A 151 40.10 -10.27 13.27
CA LEU A 151 41.18 -9.42 12.77
C LEU A 151 41.31 -8.13 13.58
N TRP A 152 40.19 -7.45 13.86
CA TRP A 152 40.20 -6.18 14.60
C TRP A 152 40.38 -6.34 16.10
N HIS A 153 39.95 -7.46 16.67
CA HIS A 153 40.29 -7.84 18.03
C HIS A 153 41.80 -8.01 18.19
N LEU A 154 42.44 -8.76 17.30
CA LEU A 154 43.91 -8.92 17.30
C LEU A 154 44.64 -7.58 17.10
N ASN A 155 44.10 -6.69 16.27
CA ASN A 155 44.63 -5.34 16.11
C ASN A 155 44.53 -4.51 17.40
N HIS A 156 43.39 -4.58 18.09
CA HIS A 156 43.14 -3.82 19.31
C HIS A 156 44.16 -4.16 20.42
N TYR A 157 44.52 -5.44 20.54
CA TYR A 157 45.49 -5.93 21.53
C TYR A 157 46.94 -6.04 21.01
N PHE A 158 47.22 -5.57 19.79
CA PHE A 158 48.52 -5.74 19.13
C PHE A 158 49.71 -5.23 19.95
N LYS A 159 49.53 -4.16 20.73
CA LYS A 159 50.59 -3.54 21.55
C LYS A 159 50.67 -4.09 22.97
N THR A 160 49.64 -4.75 23.46
CA THR A 160 49.47 -5.09 24.89
C THR A 160 49.56 -6.59 25.18
N ASP A 161 49.18 -7.44 24.23
CA ASP A 161 49.23 -8.90 24.37
C ASP A 161 50.26 -9.51 23.38
N PRO A 162 51.33 -10.16 23.87
CA PRO A 162 52.31 -10.86 23.02
C PRO A 162 51.70 -11.94 22.11
N LEU A 163 50.64 -12.63 22.56
CA LEU A 163 49.95 -13.63 21.75
C LEU A 163 49.18 -12.97 20.61
N ALA A 164 48.37 -11.94 20.92
CA ALA A 164 47.68 -11.15 19.90
C ALA A 164 48.65 -10.55 18.87
N LYS A 165 49.81 -10.02 19.30
CA LYS A 165 50.86 -9.51 18.41
C LYS A 165 51.39 -10.56 17.44
N THR A 166 51.69 -11.75 17.95
CA THR A 166 52.19 -12.87 17.14
C THR A 166 51.15 -13.32 16.12
N LEU A 167 49.90 -13.51 16.55
CA LEU A 167 48.80 -13.92 15.67
C LEU A 167 48.44 -12.85 14.63
N ALA A 168 48.43 -11.57 15.02
CA ALA A 168 48.18 -10.45 14.12
C ALA A 168 49.26 -10.34 13.03
N THR A 169 50.52 -10.64 13.38
CA THR A 169 51.64 -10.63 12.43
C THR A 169 51.50 -11.79 11.43
N ILE A 170 51.11 -12.98 11.88
CA ILE A 170 50.82 -14.13 11.00
C ILE A 170 49.65 -13.83 10.06
N LYS A 171 48.55 -13.27 10.60
CA LYS A 171 47.37 -12.87 9.82
C LYS A 171 47.58 -11.58 9.00
N ARG A 172 48.76 -10.94 9.09
CA ARG A 172 49.12 -9.72 8.35
C ARG A 172 48.09 -8.59 8.52
N VAL A 173 47.65 -8.40 9.76
CA VAL A 173 46.73 -7.34 10.16
C VAL A 173 47.37 -5.94 9.99
N PRO A 174 48.66 -5.71 10.29
CA PRO A 174 49.30 -4.42 10.04
C PRO A 174 49.33 -4.02 8.55
N GLU A 175 49.41 -4.98 7.63
CA GLU A 175 49.32 -4.73 6.19
C GLU A 175 47.91 -4.30 5.80
N LEU A 176 46.88 -4.97 6.31
CA LEU A 176 45.47 -4.60 6.12
C LEU A 176 45.21 -3.16 6.58
N TYR A 177 45.78 -2.76 7.73
CA TYR A 177 45.66 -1.41 8.29
C TYR A 177 46.11 -0.31 7.30
N LYS A 178 47.16 -0.54 6.51
CA LYS A 178 47.66 0.44 5.52
C LYS A 178 46.65 0.74 4.42
N HIS A 179 45.63 -0.11 4.25
CA HIS A 179 44.66 0.00 3.17
C HIS A 179 43.30 0.55 3.60
N LEU A 180 43.11 0.91 4.88
CA LEU A 180 41.85 1.44 5.42
C LEU A 180 41.35 2.68 4.66
N ASP A 181 42.27 3.58 4.30
CA ASP A 181 41.94 4.82 3.59
C ASP A 181 41.76 4.62 2.07
N THR A 182 41.97 3.40 1.57
CA THR A 182 41.79 3.15 0.13
C THR A 182 40.31 3.21 -0.24
N PRO A 183 39.98 3.78 -1.41
CA PRO A 183 38.59 3.89 -1.86
C PRO A 183 37.92 2.53 -2.04
N LYS A 184 38.70 1.47 -2.31
CA LYS A 184 38.20 0.08 -2.41
C LYS A 184 37.82 -0.47 -1.03
N TYR A 185 38.64 -0.25 -0.02
CA TYR A 185 38.32 -0.67 1.34
C TYR A 185 37.07 0.07 1.84
N ARG A 186 36.99 1.40 1.67
CA ARG A 186 35.81 2.21 2.07
C ARG A 186 34.51 1.86 1.34
N GLN A 187 34.62 1.33 0.12
CA GLN A 187 33.46 0.83 -0.64
C GLN A 187 32.96 -0.50 -0.08
N VAL A 188 33.87 -1.36 0.40
CA VAL A 188 33.54 -2.65 1.00
C VAL A 188 33.11 -2.51 2.47
N PHE A 189 33.77 -1.62 3.24
CA PHE A 189 33.66 -1.50 4.70
C PHE A 189 33.85 -0.06 5.21
N LEU A 190 33.59 0.23 6.50
CA LEU A 190 33.73 1.54 7.20
C LEU A 190 32.81 2.69 6.75
N SER A 191 32.29 2.69 5.52
CA SER A 191 31.28 3.67 5.12
C SER A 191 29.88 3.18 5.51
N PRO A 192 28.97 4.03 6.04
CA PRO A 192 27.57 3.67 6.24
C PRO A 192 26.85 3.24 4.96
N LYS A 193 27.40 3.58 3.78
CA LYS A 193 26.90 3.20 2.46
C LYS A 193 27.75 2.09 1.80
N CYS A 194 28.59 1.40 2.56
CA CYS A 194 29.42 0.33 2.00
C CYS A 194 28.61 -0.93 1.68
N LEU A 195 29.22 -1.84 0.93
CA LEU A 195 28.60 -3.09 0.50
C LEU A 195 28.11 -3.95 1.68
N ILE A 196 28.87 -4.06 2.77
CA ILE A 196 28.47 -4.91 3.90
C ILE A 196 27.28 -4.32 4.67
N TYR A 197 27.25 -3.01 4.93
CA TYR A 197 26.09 -2.36 5.54
C TYR A 197 24.85 -2.46 4.63
N ALA A 198 25.02 -2.33 3.32
CA ALA A 198 23.95 -2.52 2.35
C ALA A 198 23.40 -3.95 2.34
N CYS A 199 24.27 -4.97 2.41
CA CYS A 199 23.86 -6.37 2.57
C CYS A 199 23.09 -6.60 3.87
N MET A 200 23.56 -6.03 4.97
CA MET A 200 22.88 -6.13 6.27
C MET A 200 21.49 -5.49 6.23
N GLN A 201 21.35 -4.33 5.60
CA GLN A 201 20.06 -3.67 5.41
C GLN A 201 19.11 -4.50 4.53
N ALA A 202 19.62 -5.10 3.45
CA ALA A 202 18.84 -5.99 2.60
C ALA A 202 18.31 -7.21 3.37
N ILE A 203 19.14 -7.81 4.24
CA ILE A 203 18.73 -8.93 5.11
C ILE A 203 17.61 -8.51 6.05
N LYS A 204 17.69 -7.32 6.67
CA LYS A 204 16.63 -6.79 7.53
C LYS A 204 15.31 -6.62 6.77
N TYR A 205 15.36 -6.08 5.56
CA TYR A 205 14.16 -5.91 4.74
C TYR A 205 13.55 -7.25 4.32
N MET A 206 14.35 -8.23 3.88
CA MET A 206 13.85 -9.57 3.56
C MET A 206 13.17 -10.23 4.76
N LYS A 207 13.79 -10.11 5.94
CA LYS A 207 13.26 -10.64 7.20
C LYS A 207 11.92 -10.02 7.57
N GLU A 208 11.78 -8.70 7.44
CA GLU A 208 10.52 -7.99 7.70
C GLU A 208 9.40 -8.46 6.75
N ILE A 209 9.69 -8.61 5.45
CA ILE A 209 8.74 -9.15 4.46
C ILE A 209 8.29 -10.55 4.87
N LYS A 210 9.23 -11.41 5.30
CA LYS A 210 8.92 -12.78 5.73
C LYS A 210 8.09 -12.80 7.01
N ASP A 211 8.35 -11.91 7.97
CA ASP A 211 7.55 -11.82 9.19
C ASP A 211 6.10 -11.40 8.89
N ILE A 212 5.91 -10.47 7.97
CA ILE A 212 4.57 -10.06 7.50
C ILE A 212 3.85 -11.25 6.82
N SER A 213 4.57 -12.06 6.06
CA SER A 213 3.99 -13.24 5.39
C SER A 213 3.41 -14.29 6.34
N LYS A 214 3.86 -14.38 7.59
CA LYS A 214 3.35 -15.37 8.54
C LYS A 214 1.89 -15.10 8.95
N TYR A 215 1.44 -13.85 8.85
CA TYR A 215 0.15 -13.41 9.39
C TYR A 215 -0.86 -13.01 8.30
N ASP A 216 -0.42 -12.52 7.13
CA ASP A 216 -1.28 -11.77 6.19
C ASP A 216 -1.24 -12.25 4.72
N MET A 217 -1.12 -13.55 4.44
CA MET A 217 -0.93 -14.05 3.05
C MET A 217 -2.13 -13.90 2.11
N LYS A 218 -3.37 -13.76 2.58
CA LYS A 218 -4.55 -13.95 1.72
C LYS A 218 -5.03 -12.70 0.97
N GLU A 219 -4.73 -11.48 1.43
CA GLU A 219 -5.25 -10.22 0.85
C GLU A 219 -4.18 -9.32 0.21
N ILE A 220 -2.88 -9.60 0.36
CA ILE A 220 -1.80 -8.69 -0.10
C ILE A 220 -1.06 -9.32 -1.30
N THR A 221 -1.39 -8.90 -2.51
CA THR A 221 -0.75 -9.40 -3.75
C THR A 221 0.71 -8.97 -3.88
N GLU A 222 1.01 -7.78 -3.39
CA GLU A 222 2.34 -7.14 -3.38
C GLU A 222 3.33 -7.96 -2.54
N LEU A 223 2.84 -8.61 -1.48
CA LEU A 223 3.60 -9.50 -0.61
C LEU A 223 4.08 -10.75 -1.37
N SER A 224 3.22 -11.34 -2.21
CA SER A 224 3.63 -12.48 -3.04
C SER A 224 4.71 -12.10 -4.05
N SER A 225 4.63 -10.89 -4.63
CA SER A 225 5.66 -10.40 -5.56
C SER A 225 7.01 -10.23 -4.86
N ALA A 226 7.01 -9.63 -3.67
CA ALA A 226 8.21 -9.42 -2.87
C ALA A 226 8.86 -10.75 -2.45
N ILE A 227 8.06 -11.72 -1.97
CA ILE A 227 8.56 -13.05 -1.55
C ILE A 227 9.23 -13.79 -2.71
N ARG A 228 8.70 -13.68 -3.93
CA ARG A 228 9.30 -14.31 -5.12
C ARG A 228 10.69 -13.76 -5.47
N GLN A 229 11.07 -12.59 -4.97
CA GLN A 229 12.41 -12.02 -5.25
C GLN A 229 13.45 -12.43 -4.20
N ILE A 230 13.03 -12.85 -3.00
CA ILE A 230 13.91 -13.17 -1.87
C ILE A 230 15.04 -14.17 -2.25
N PRO A 231 14.79 -15.26 -3.00
CA PRO A 231 15.85 -16.21 -3.37
C PRO A 231 16.97 -15.56 -4.21
N LEU A 232 16.60 -14.77 -5.22
CA LEU A 232 17.54 -14.09 -6.10
C LEU A 232 18.31 -13.01 -5.34
N ILE A 233 17.62 -12.25 -4.49
CA ILE A 233 18.24 -11.23 -3.64
C ILE A 233 19.25 -11.87 -2.69
N THR A 234 18.90 -13.01 -2.09
CA THR A 234 19.79 -13.75 -1.19
C THR A 234 21.07 -14.17 -1.89
N TYR A 235 20.98 -14.66 -3.13
CA TYR A 235 22.16 -14.97 -3.93
C TYR A 235 23.07 -13.74 -4.09
N TRP A 236 22.51 -12.60 -4.49
CA TRP A 236 23.30 -11.37 -4.69
C TRP A 236 23.93 -10.88 -3.40
N VAL A 237 23.22 -10.95 -2.28
CA VAL A 237 23.76 -10.62 -0.95
C VAL A 237 24.96 -11.53 -0.62
N ILE A 238 24.84 -12.85 -0.78
CA ILE A 238 25.95 -13.78 -0.53
C ILE A 238 27.12 -13.50 -1.50
N HIS A 239 26.83 -13.25 -2.78
CA HIS A 239 27.84 -12.95 -3.79
C HIS A 239 28.64 -11.69 -3.46
N ILE A 240 27.96 -10.64 -2.97
CA ILE A 240 28.61 -9.41 -2.52
C ILE A 240 29.47 -9.66 -1.29
N ILE A 241 29.00 -10.47 -0.32
CA ILE A 241 29.79 -10.84 0.87
C ILE A 241 31.05 -11.61 0.46
N VAL A 242 30.93 -12.57 -0.47
CA VAL A 242 32.07 -13.32 -1.03
C VAL A 242 33.07 -12.37 -1.70
N ALA A 243 32.61 -11.50 -2.60
CA ALA A 243 33.48 -10.54 -3.29
C ALA A 243 34.18 -9.59 -2.32
N SER A 244 33.45 -9.12 -1.30
CA SER A 244 33.94 -8.28 -0.21
C SER A 244 35.01 -8.98 0.61
N ARG A 245 34.80 -10.26 0.96
CA ARG A 245 35.79 -11.06 1.67
C ARG A 245 37.06 -11.24 0.86
N THR A 246 36.94 -11.58 -0.42
CA THR A 246 38.09 -11.73 -1.31
C THR A 246 38.89 -10.43 -1.41
N GLN A 247 38.22 -9.28 -1.47
CA GLN A 247 38.87 -7.97 -1.45
C GLN A 247 39.64 -7.72 -0.15
N ILE A 248 39.06 -8.06 1.01
CA ILE A 248 39.74 -7.92 2.31
C ILE A 248 40.95 -8.87 2.39
N SER A 249 40.78 -10.13 1.99
CA SER A 249 41.85 -11.14 1.98
C SER A 249 43.04 -10.75 1.10
N ALA A 250 42.80 -10.05 -0.01
CA ALA A 250 43.84 -9.61 -0.93
C ALA A 250 44.87 -8.70 -0.25
N TYR A 251 44.44 -7.85 0.69
CA TYR A 251 45.34 -6.96 1.44
C TYR A 251 46.28 -7.73 2.37
N SER A 252 45.85 -8.87 2.92
CA SER A 252 46.69 -9.73 3.77
C SER A 252 47.56 -10.68 2.94
N THR A 253 47.05 -11.20 1.83
CA THR A 253 47.73 -12.26 1.05
C THR A 253 48.65 -11.75 -0.05
N ALA A 254 48.64 -10.44 -0.35
CA ALA A 254 49.30 -9.83 -1.51
C ALA A 254 48.82 -10.35 -2.87
N ASN A 255 47.65 -11.03 -2.89
CA ASN A 255 46.98 -11.44 -4.11
C ASN A 255 46.31 -10.24 -4.80
N GLN A 256 46.02 -10.38 -6.10
CA GLN A 256 45.22 -9.39 -6.81
C GLN A 256 43.81 -9.34 -6.22
N GLY A 257 43.42 -8.18 -5.70
CA GLY A 257 42.06 -7.94 -5.20
C GLY A 257 41.04 -7.76 -6.32
N GLN A 258 39.79 -7.54 -5.95
CA GLN A 258 38.72 -7.28 -6.90
C GLN A 258 38.98 -6.01 -7.73
N SER A 259 38.54 -6.07 -8.99
CA SER A 259 38.62 -4.92 -9.89
C SER A 259 37.70 -3.80 -9.40
N ARG A 260 38.09 -2.54 -9.63
CA ARG A 260 37.26 -1.39 -9.21
C ARG A 260 35.92 -1.37 -9.95
N LYS A 261 35.93 -1.74 -11.24
CA LYS A 261 34.74 -1.87 -12.08
C LYS A 261 33.74 -2.85 -11.46
N TYR A 262 34.18 -4.05 -11.10
CA TYR A 262 33.32 -5.07 -10.49
C TYR A 262 32.73 -4.61 -9.15
N LEU A 263 33.51 -3.98 -8.27
CA LEU A 263 32.98 -3.45 -7.00
C LEU A 263 31.93 -2.34 -7.22
N ASN A 264 32.08 -1.51 -8.26
CA ASN A 264 31.08 -0.51 -8.63
C ASN A 264 29.79 -1.17 -9.13
N GLU A 265 29.88 -2.17 -10.00
CA GLU A 265 28.72 -2.94 -10.49
C GLU A 265 27.97 -3.60 -9.33
N LEU A 266 28.68 -4.17 -8.35
CA LEU A 266 28.06 -4.72 -7.13
C LEU A 266 27.38 -3.64 -6.28
N THR A 267 27.95 -2.43 -6.23
CA THR A 267 27.36 -1.30 -5.51
C THR A 267 26.06 -0.86 -6.16
N GLU A 268 26.03 -0.77 -7.49
CA GLU A 268 24.82 -0.47 -8.25
C GLU A 268 23.76 -1.55 -8.05
N LYS A 269 24.16 -2.83 -8.11
CA LYS A 269 23.25 -3.96 -7.92
C LYS A 269 22.61 -3.97 -6.54
N ILE A 270 23.37 -3.77 -5.45
CA ILE A 270 22.79 -3.77 -4.10
C ILE A 270 21.90 -2.57 -3.84
N ASN A 271 22.24 -1.39 -4.38
CA ASN A 271 21.40 -0.21 -4.25
C ASN A 271 20.07 -0.38 -5.00
N SER A 272 20.09 -1.02 -6.18
CA SER A 272 18.88 -1.39 -6.91
C SER A 272 18.01 -2.35 -6.09
N ILE A 273 18.62 -3.40 -5.51
CA ILE A 273 17.93 -4.35 -4.62
C ILE A 273 17.29 -3.64 -3.41
N LEU A 274 18.04 -2.76 -2.74
CA LEU A 274 17.54 -2.00 -1.58
C LEU A 274 16.35 -1.12 -1.96
N PHE A 275 16.43 -0.43 -3.09
CA PHE A 275 15.33 0.39 -3.61
C PHE A 275 14.07 -0.44 -3.90
N THR A 276 14.23 -1.61 -4.53
CA THR A 276 13.12 -2.53 -4.81
C THR A 276 12.47 -3.05 -3.52
N LEU A 277 13.29 -3.51 -2.55
CA LEU A 277 12.79 -3.99 -1.26
C LEU A 277 12.08 -2.89 -0.46
N GLU A 278 12.63 -1.68 -0.43
CA GLU A 278 12.04 -0.53 0.26
C GLU A 278 10.69 -0.13 -0.35
N THR A 279 10.60 -0.15 -1.68
CA THR A 279 9.34 0.09 -2.41
C THR A 279 8.29 -0.96 -2.03
N HIS A 280 8.64 -2.25 -2.11
CA HIS A 280 7.74 -3.34 -1.72
C HIS A 280 7.29 -3.21 -0.26
N LEU A 281 8.20 -2.92 0.67
CA LEU A 281 7.86 -2.75 2.09
C LEU A 281 6.91 -1.58 2.32
N LYS A 282 7.12 -0.45 1.63
CA LYS A 282 6.24 0.70 1.72
C LYS A 282 4.82 0.35 1.28
N ASP A 283 4.69 -0.34 0.15
CA ASP A 283 3.40 -0.74 -0.40
C ASP A 283 2.69 -1.76 0.53
N ILE A 284 3.43 -2.77 1.01
CA ILE A 284 2.91 -3.79 1.94
C ILE A 284 2.42 -3.13 3.24
N ARG A 285 3.21 -2.23 3.84
CA ARG A 285 2.83 -1.53 5.08
C ARG A 285 1.57 -0.67 4.88
N GLN A 286 1.49 0.06 3.77
CA GLN A 286 0.32 0.86 3.43
C GLN A 286 -0.94 -0.02 3.29
N ARG A 287 -0.84 -1.16 2.60
CA ARG A 287 -1.95 -2.12 2.48
C ARG A 287 -2.36 -2.71 3.83
N GLN A 288 -1.39 -3.03 4.69
CA GLN A 288 -1.70 -3.52 6.04
C GLN A 288 -2.46 -2.49 6.88
N GLU A 289 -2.06 -1.22 6.82
CA GLU A 289 -2.77 -0.14 7.51
C GLU A 289 -4.21 0.01 6.99
N GLU A 290 -4.40 -0.06 5.67
CA GLU A 290 -5.72 -0.05 5.02
C GLU A 290 -6.60 -1.22 5.49
N ILE A 291 -6.08 -2.46 5.49
CA ILE A 291 -6.80 -3.66 5.93
C ILE A 291 -7.14 -3.59 7.42
N LYS A 292 -6.20 -3.15 8.27
CA LYS A 292 -6.44 -2.99 9.71
C LYS A 292 -7.53 -1.96 9.98
N LEU A 293 -7.50 -0.83 9.27
CA LEU A 293 -8.51 0.22 9.37
C LEU A 293 -9.88 -0.31 8.93
N TYR A 294 -9.95 -1.00 7.79
CA TYR A 294 -11.18 -1.61 7.29
C TYR A 294 -11.80 -2.56 8.32
N LYS A 295 -11.02 -3.53 8.82
CA LYS A 295 -11.48 -4.48 9.85
C LYS A 295 -11.95 -3.78 11.12
N TRP A 296 -11.24 -2.73 11.54
CA TRP A 296 -11.61 -1.93 12.70
C TRP A 296 -12.96 -1.21 12.48
N LEU A 297 -13.17 -0.60 11.32
CA LEU A 297 -14.41 0.11 10.98
C LEU A 297 -15.61 -0.84 10.93
N VAL A 298 -15.46 -2.01 10.30
CA VAL A 298 -16.50 -3.06 10.30
C VAL A 298 -16.85 -3.45 11.73
N ASP A 299 -15.85 -3.76 12.54
CA ASP A 299 -16.08 -4.16 13.93
C ASP A 299 -16.76 -3.07 14.76
N HIS A 300 -16.34 -1.80 14.64
CA HIS A 300 -16.82 -0.71 15.48
C HIS A 300 -18.09 -0.02 14.98
N ILE A 301 -18.56 -0.32 13.77
CA ILE A 301 -19.82 0.22 13.23
C ILE A 301 -20.91 -0.85 13.24
N GLU A 302 -20.57 -2.10 12.88
CA GLU A 302 -21.56 -3.17 12.70
C GLU A 302 -21.70 -4.07 13.93
N ASN A 303 -20.58 -4.43 14.58
CA ASN A 303 -20.58 -5.45 15.65
C ASN A 303 -20.59 -4.82 17.06
N HIS A 304 -19.73 -3.82 17.30
CA HIS A 304 -19.47 -3.21 18.60
C HIS A 304 -19.43 -1.67 18.49
N PRO A 305 -20.61 -1.01 18.37
CA PRO A 305 -20.70 0.44 18.24
C PRO A 305 -19.95 1.18 19.36
N SER A 306 -19.15 2.17 18.99
CA SER A 306 -18.17 2.83 19.87
C SER A 306 -18.36 4.34 19.90
N GLN A 307 -17.37 5.11 20.38
CA GLN A 307 -17.50 6.55 20.44
C GLN A 307 -17.55 7.15 19.02
N LEU A 308 -18.66 7.81 18.68
CA LEU A 308 -18.91 8.39 17.35
C LEU A 308 -17.77 9.27 16.82
N SER A 309 -17.14 10.07 17.69
CA SER A 309 -16.03 10.93 17.28
C SER A 309 -14.79 10.15 16.84
N GLU A 310 -14.53 8.98 17.45
CA GLU A 310 -13.41 8.12 17.09
C GLU A 310 -13.68 7.43 15.75
N VAL A 311 -14.89 6.90 15.58
CA VAL A 311 -15.32 6.26 14.32
C VAL A 311 -15.24 7.25 13.16
N VAL A 312 -15.79 8.45 13.32
CA VAL A 312 -15.75 9.48 12.27
C VAL A 312 -14.30 9.93 12.01
N SER A 313 -13.46 10.07 13.02
CA SER A 313 -12.04 10.44 12.85
C SER A 313 -11.26 9.35 12.08
N LYS A 314 -11.47 8.07 12.42
CA LYS A 314 -10.85 6.95 11.71
C LYS A 314 -11.40 6.75 10.31
N LEU A 315 -12.70 6.94 10.10
CA LEU A 315 -13.31 6.88 8.77
C LEU A 315 -12.69 7.93 7.82
N ILE A 316 -12.46 9.15 8.34
CA ILE A 316 -11.92 10.25 7.55
C ILE A 316 -10.40 10.14 7.38
N GLU A 317 -9.61 10.01 8.45
CA GLU A 317 -8.13 10.07 8.37
C GLU A 317 -7.39 8.80 8.82
N GLY A 318 -8.11 7.78 9.29
CA GLY A 318 -7.50 6.57 9.84
C GLY A 318 -6.86 6.75 11.23
N LYS A 319 -6.99 7.94 11.81
CA LYS A 319 -6.38 8.35 13.08
C LYS A 319 -7.44 8.57 14.15
N ASN A 320 -7.04 8.43 15.41
CA ASN A 320 -7.91 8.70 16.55
C ASN A 320 -8.22 10.21 16.66
N GLU A 321 -7.21 11.04 16.42
CA GLU A 321 -7.35 12.49 16.34
C GLU A 321 -7.20 12.94 14.88
N ALA A 322 -8.33 13.25 14.24
CA ALA A 322 -8.35 13.76 12.87
C ALA A 322 -8.38 15.30 12.83
N THR A 323 -8.16 15.88 11.64
CA THR A 323 -8.22 17.33 11.49
C THR A 323 -9.60 17.89 11.85
N PRO A 324 -9.66 19.09 12.46
CA PRO A 324 -10.91 19.74 12.80
C PRO A 324 -11.81 19.96 11.58
N PHE A 325 -13.13 19.88 11.76
CA PHE A 325 -14.09 20.33 10.76
C PHE A 325 -14.01 21.84 10.55
N ILE A 326 -14.47 22.29 9.39
CA ILE A 326 -14.85 23.68 9.14
C ILE A 326 -16.33 23.79 9.44
N ASP A 327 -16.72 24.69 10.34
CA ASP A 327 -18.11 25.08 10.51
C ASP A 327 -18.52 25.95 9.32
N GLY A 328 -19.48 25.48 8.51
CA GLY A 328 -19.95 26.17 7.31
C GLY A 328 -20.64 27.51 7.59
N SER A 329 -21.16 27.72 8.81
CA SER A 329 -21.81 28.97 9.20
C SER A 329 -20.82 30.04 9.68
N THR A 330 -19.79 29.64 10.43
CA THR A 330 -18.83 30.57 11.04
C THR A 330 -17.47 30.60 10.34
N HIS A 331 -17.21 29.65 9.43
CA HIS A 331 -15.92 29.38 8.80
C HIS A 331 -14.76 29.12 9.78
N ARG A 332 -15.07 28.72 11.03
CA ARG A 332 -14.09 28.39 12.05
C ARG A 332 -13.77 26.90 12.09
N LYS A 333 -12.57 26.58 12.56
CA LYS A 333 -12.15 25.19 12.81
C LYS A 333 -12.75 24.69 14.12
N VAL A 334 -13.42 23.54 14.08
CA VAL A 334 -14.10 22.93 15.24
C VAL A 334 -13.62 21.48 15.41
N ARG A 335 -13.20 21.11 16.63
CA ARG A 335 -12.73 19.74 16.91
C ARG A 335 -13.88 18.73 16.76
N ILE A 336 -13.58 17.57 16.18
CA ILE A 336 -14.56 16.50 15.94
C ILE A 336 -15.15 15.99 17.26
N GLU A 337 -14.29 15.72 18.25
CA GLU A 337 -14.70 15.21 19.56
C GLU A 337 -15.74 16.09 20.26
N SER A 338 -15.51 17.41 20.30
CA SER A 338 -16.41 18.35 20.96
C SER A 338 -17.70 18.59 20.18
N SER A 339 -17.63 18.56 18.84
CA SER A 339 -18.79 18.85 17.98
C SER A 339 -19.79 17.70 17.91
N LEU A 340 -19.31 16.45 18.01
CA LEU A 340 -20.13 15.25 17.88
C LEU A 340 -20.53 14.63 19.22
N ARG A 341 -20.11 15.23 20.34
CA ARG A 341 -20.35 14.66 21.69
C ARG A 341 -21.84 14.57 22.01
N ARG A 342 -22.34 13.34 22.26
CA ARG A 342 -23.75 13.06 22.58
C ARG A 342 -24.73 13.58 21.52
N LYS A 343 -24.28 13.68 20.25
CA LYS A 343 -25.11 14.05 19.11
C LYS A 343 -25.25 12.84 18.19
N ASN A 344 -26.40 12.76 17.53
CA ASN A 344 -26.54 11.89 16.36
C ASN A 344 -25.94 12.61 15.14
N VAL A 345 -25.43 11.87 14.17
CA VAL A 345 -24.74 12.45 13.01
C VAL A 345 -25.36 11.98 11.71
N VAL A 346 -25.57 12.94 10.81
CA VAL A 346 -25.92 12.68 9.41
C VAL A 346 -24.66 12.94 8.59
N LEU A 347 -24.02 11.87 8.12
CA LEU A 347 -22.88 11.93 7.22
C LEU A 347 -23.39 12.08 5.79
N VAL A 348 -23.07 13.20 5.14
CA VAL A 348 -23.31 13.43 3.72
C VAL A 348 -22.00 13.19 3.00
N ILE A 349 -21.89 12.08 2.27
CA ILE A 349 -20.69 11.67 1.55
C ILE A 349 -20.99 11.82 0.07
N SER A 350 -20.30 12.75 -0.61
CA SER A 350 -20.59 13.04 -2.02
C SER A 350 -19.35 13.46 -2.78
N ARG A 351 -19.37 13.22 -4.09
CA ARG A 351 -18.48 13.91 -5.01
C ARG A 351 -18.81 15.42 -5.04
N LEU A 352 -17.94 16.20 -5.68
CA LEU A 352 -18.08 17.66 -5.80
C LEU A 352 -19.17 18.10 -6.80
N ASN A 353 -19.79 17.15 -7.51
CA ASN A 353 -20.88 17.36 -8.47
C ASN A 353 -22.28 17.18 -7.87
N ILE A 354 -22.42 17.16 -6.53
CA ILE A 354 -23.72 17.13 -5.86
C ILE A 354 -24.67 18.19 -6.45
N SER A 355 -25.92 17.79 -6.67
CA SER A 355 -26.91 18.64 -7.35
C SER A 355 -27.41 19.76 -6.44
N GLU A 356 -27.83 20.88 -7.04
CA GLU A 356 -28.41 22.00 -6.29
C GLU A 356 -29.69 21.61 -5.56
N ASP A 357 -30.48 20.71 -6.15
CA ASP A 357 -31.73 20.25 -5.56
C ASP A 357 -31.47 19.33 -4.35
N ASP A 358 -30.42 18.50 -4.39
CA ASP A 358 -29.98 17.73 -3.23
C ASP A 358 -29.47 18.65 -2.11
N ILE A 359 -28.69 19.69 -2.43
CA ILE A 359 -28.23 20.67 -1.44
C ILE A 359 -29.42 21.40 -0.79
N LYS A 360 -30.44 21.78 -1.58
CA LYS A 360 -31.66 22.42 -1.05
C LYS A 360 -32.44 21.47 -0.15
N ALA A 361 -32.66 20.22 -0.57
CA ALA A 361 -33.37 19.24 0.23
C ALA A 361 -32.64 18.92 1.54
N LEU A 362 -31.29 18.82 1.49
CA LEU A 362 -30.47 18.69 2.70
C LEU A 362 -30.57 19.90 3.63
N ARG A 363 -30.77 21.11 3.08
CA ARG A 363 -30.98 22.32 3.88
C ARG A 363 -32.32 22.30 4.61
N GLU A 364 -33.39 21.86 3.97
CA GLU A 364 -34.70 21.69 4.63
C GLU A 364 -34.60 20.70 5.79
N VAL A 365 -33.87 19.60 5.60
CA VAL A 365 -33.58 18.62 6.65
C VAL A 365 -32.72 19.25 7.76
N TYR A 366 -31.69 20.02 7.41
CA TYR A 366 -30.83 20.70 8.38
C TYR A 366 -31.62 21.65 9.28
N ASP A 367 -32.53 22.44 8.69
CA ASP A 367 -33.34 23.41 9.42
C ASP A 367 -34.30 22.69 10.39
N GLU A 368 -34.86 21.54 9.99
CA GLU A 368 -35.70 20.71 10.86
C GLU A 368 -34.90 20.09 12.01
N LEU A 369 -33.73 19.49 11.70
CA LEU A 369 -32.85 18.85 12.69
C LEU A 369 -32.25 19.85 13.69
N SER A 370 -32.07 21.10 13.28
CA SER A 370 -31.50 22.17 14.12
C SER A 370 -32.44 22.60 15.24
N ARG A 371 -33.73 22.27 15.20
CA ARG A 371 -34.72 22.67 16.22
C ARG A 371 -34.49 22.04 17.59
N GLU A 372 -34.05 20.78 17.61
CA GLU A 372 -33.89 20.01 18.86
C GLU A 372 -32.43 19.91 19.33
N ASP A 373 -31.48 20.46 18.56
CA ASP A 373 -30.03 20.37 18.78
C ASP A 373 -29.51 18.92 18.96
N LYS A 374 -30.26 17.88 18.59
CA LYS A 374 -29.85 16.47 18.78
C LYS A 374 -28.92 15.96 17.69
N TYR A 375 -28.98 16.56 16.50
CA TYR A 375 -28.27 16.09 15.32
C TYR A 375 -27.19 17.06 14.86
N ARG A 376 -26.18 16.54 14.17
CA ARG A 376 -25.19 17.30 13.41
C ARG A 376 -25.05 16.73 12.01
N ILE A 377 -25.04 17.59 11.00
CA ILE A 377 -24.72 17.19 9.64
C ILE A 377 -23.24 17.40 9.40
N VAL A 378 -22.58 16.42 8.79
CA VAL A 378 -21.16 16.50 8.41
C VAL A 378 -21.04 16.13 6.93
N TRP A 379 -20.48 17.02 6.13
CA TRP A 379 -20.17 16.75 4.73
C TRP A 379 -18.74 16.24 4.57
N ILE A 380 -18.62 15.08 3.94
CA ILE A 380 -17.36 14.40 3.59
C ILE A 380 -17.20 14.46 2.06
N PRO A 381 -16.32 15.32 1.54
CA PRO A 381 -16.11 15.47 0.09
C PRO A 381 -15.27 14.32 -0.46
N VAL A 382 -15.79 13.64 -1.47
CA VAL A 382 -15.05 12.64 -2.26
C VAL A 382 -14.41 13.35 -3.44
N ILE A 383 -13.08 13.51 -3.37
CA ILE A 383 -12.30 14.23 -4.39
C ILE A 383 -11.64 13.21 -5.31
N ASN A 384 -11.90 13.32 -6.61
CA ASN A 384 -11.24 12.50 -7.61
C ASN A 384 -9.81 13.02 -7.86
N PRO A 385 -8.76 12.23 -7.60
CA PRO A 385 -7.37 12.67 -7.77
C PRO A 385 -6.97 12.85 -9.24
N HIS A 386 -7.75 12.34 -10.20
CA HIS A 386 -7.48 12.49 -11.63
C HIS A 386 -7.91 13.86 -12.18
N ASP A 387 -8.81 14.55 -11.49
CA ASP A 387 -9.31 15.86 -11.92
C ASP A 387 -8.29 16.96 -11.57
N ARG A 388 -8.34 18.07 -12.32
CA ARG A 388 -7.42 19.19 -12.11
C ARG A 388 -7.62 19.78 -10.71
N GLU A 389 -6.54 19.87 -9.93
CA GLU A 389 -6.60 20.35 -8.54
C GLU A 389 -7.25 21.73 -8.40
N GLU A 390 -6.96 22.66 -9.32
CA GLU A 390 -7.56 23.99 -9.31
C GLU A 390 -9.09 23.96 -9.51
N GLU A 391 -9.57 23.06 -10.37
CA GLU A 391 -10.99 22.91 -10.67
C GLU A 391 -11.71 22.24 -9.49
N ASN A 392 -11.13 21.18 -8.94
CA ASN A 392 -11.60 20.53 -7.72
C ASN A 392 -11.68 21.53 -6.56
N ARG A 393 -10.65 22.37 -6.37
CA ARG A 393 -10.64 23.38 -5.30
C ARG A 393 -11.73 24.42 -5.48
N LYS A 394 -11.93 24.93 -6.70
CA LYS A 394 -13.03 25.87 -7.00
C LYS A 394 -14.39 25.23 -6.73
N ARG A 395 -14.58 23.99 -7.18
CA ARG A 395 -15.85 23.27 -7.00
C ARG A 395 -16.12 22.95 -5.53
N TYR A 396 -15.12 22.52 -4.79
CA TYR A 396 -15.20 22.32 -3.35
C TYR A 396 -15.63 23.61 -2.63
N ASN A 397 -14.96 24.74 -2.91
CA ASN A 397 -15.29 26.02 -2.28
C ASN A 397 -16.73 26.47 -2.61
N TYR A 398 -17.16 26.27 -3.86
CA TYR A 398 -18.54 26.57 -4.27
C TYR A 398 -19.56 25.73 -3.51
N VAL A 399 -19.39 24.42 -3.45
CA VAL A 399 -20.30 23.51 -2.74
C VAL A 399 -20.29 23.81 -1.24
N ALA A 400 -19.10 23.96 -0.64
CA ALA A 400 -18.91 24.31 0.76
C ALA A 400 -19.63 25.62 1.14
N SER A 401 -19.59 26.64 0.28
CA SER A 401 -20.25 27.94 0.53
C SER A 401 -21.77 27.86 0.70
N LYS A 402 -22.39 26.75 0.26
CA LYS A 402 -23.84 26.53 0.34
C LYS A 402 -24.25 25.69 1.54
N MET A 403 -23.28 25.19 2.31
CA MET A 403 -23.52 24.26 3.39
C MET A 403 -23.31 24.98 4.73
N PRO A 404 -24.36 25.16 5.55
CA PRO A 404 -24.24 25.78 6.86
C PRO A 404 -23.68 24.83 7.94
N TRP A 405 -23.55 23.54 7.63
CA TRP A 405 -23.16 22.48 8.56
C TRP A 405 -21.64 22.21 8.58
N TYR A 406 -21.19 21.15 9.27
CA TYR A 406 -19.77 20.83 9.37
C TYR A 406 -19.21 20.25 8.08
N ILE A 407 -18.00 20.66 7.71
CA ILE A 407 -17.35 20.33 6.45
C ILE A 407 -15.95 19.77 6.72
N VAL A 408 -15.64 18.62 6.13
CA VAL A 408 -14.28 18.06 6.13
C VAL A 408 -13.38 18.87 5.19
N GLN A 409 -12.16 19.17 5.64
CA GLN A 409 -11.22 20.03 4.90
C GLN A 409 -10.82 19.40 3.56
N TYR A 410 -10.67 20.23 2.51
CA TYR A 410 -10.26 19.81 1.17
C TYR A 410 -8.97 18.96 1.14
N SER A 411 -7.99 19.26 1.99
CA SER A 411 -6.71 18.54 2.04
C SER A 411 -6.79 17.13 2.63
N THR A 412 -7.96 16.73 3.13
CA THR A 412 -8.13 15.47 3.84
C THR A 412 -8.31 14.33 2.85
N LYS A 413 -7.39 13.34 2.90
CA LYS A 413 -7.52 12.11 2.12
C LYS A 413 -8.32 11.09 2.93
N ILE A 414 -9.47 10.68 2.40
CA ILE A 414 -10.36 9.73 3.06
C ILE A 414 -9.65 8.38 3.21
N ALA A 415 -9.37 7.98 4.45
CA ALA A 415 -8.68 6.72 4.74
C ALA A 415 -9.62 5.51 4.71
N GLY A 416 -10.87 5.67 5.16
CA GLY A 416 -11.88 4.61 5.18
C GLY A 416 -12.53 4.31 3.82
N TRP A 417 -11.86 4.59 2.70
CA TRP A 417 -12.43 4.47 1.35
C TRP A 417 -13.00 3.07 1.07
N ARG A 418 -12.22 2.01 1.35
CA ARG A 418 -12.65 0.62 1.17
C ARG A 418 -13.95 0.31 1.91
N PHE A 419 -14.10 0.81 3.13
CA PHE A 419 -15.32 0.63 3.92
C PHE A 419 -16.52 1.36 3.30
N LEU A 420 -16.32 2.61 2.83
CA LEU A 420 -17.37 3.37 2.14
C LEU A 420 -17.85 2.65 0.87
N GLU A 421 -16.93 2.07 0.11
CA GLU A 421 -17.21 1.42 -1.18
C GLU A 421 -17.83 0.02 -1.03
N GLU A 422 -17.31 -0.80 -0.10
CA GLU A 422 -17.74 -2.19 0.11
C GLU A 422 -18.97 -2.30 1.03
N ASN A 423 -18.94 -1.66 2.21
CA ASN A 423 -20.00 -1.81 3.22
C ASN A 423 -21.16 -0.84 3.01
N TRP A 424 -20.86 0.42 2.72
CA TRP A 424 -21.89 1.44 2.48
C TRP A 424 -22.24 1.64 1.01
N GLN A 425 -21.60 0.88 0.12
CA GLN A 425 -21.90 0.86 -1.31
C GLN A 425 -21.87 2.27 -1.94
N LEU A 426 -20.92 3.11 -1.53
CA LEU A 426 -20.73 4.43 -2.13
C LEU A 426 -20.47 4.29 -3.63
N ARG A 427 -21.26 5.02 -4.44
CA ARG A 427 -21.13 5.10 -5.90
C ARG A 427 -21.06 6.56 -6.33
N GLU A 428 -21.72 6.93 -7.44
CA GLU A 428 -21.73 8.31 -7.92
C GLU A 428 -22.77 9.19 -7.22
N ASP A 429 -23.90 8.61 -6.82
CA ASP A 429 -24.97 9.32 -6.13
C ASP A 429 -24.54 9.69 -4.68
N PRO A 430 -24.90 10.88 -4.16
CA PRO A 430 -24.59 11.24 -2.77
C PRO A 430 -25.13 10.21 -1.79
N LEU A 431 -24.28 9.74 -0.89
CA LEU A 431 -24.63 8.81 0.17
C LEU A 431 -24.92 9.59 1.45
N VAL A 432 -26.07 9.34 2.07
CA VAL A 432 -26.43 9.96 3.35
C VAL A 432 -26.62 8.89 4.43
N VAL A 433 -25.68 8.81 5.37
CA VAL A 433 -25.70 7.81 6.45
C VAL A 433 -26.09 8.50 7.75
N VAL A 434 -27.03 7.91 8.48
CA VAL A 434 -27.47 8.39 9.80
C VAL A 434 -26.90 7.48 10.87
N LEU A 435 -26.12 8.07 11.77
CA LEU A 435 -25.48 7.42 12.91
C LEU A 435 -26.04 7.97 14.22
N ASP A 436 -26.25 7.10 15.19
CA ASP A 436 -26.56 7.53 16.55
C ASP A 436 -25.29 8.01 17.29
N SER A 437 -25.48 8.52 18.51
CA SER A 437 -24.37 8.99 19.37
C SER A 437 -23.32 7.92 19.74
N MET A 438 -23.62 6.65 19.52
CA MET A 438 -22.77 5.49 19.76
C MET A 438 -22.26 4.86 18.45
N SER A 439 -22.28 5.61 17.33
CA SER A 439 -21.83 5.17 16.00
C SER A 439 -22.61 4.03 15.37
N LYS A 440 -23.78 3.66 15.90
CA LYS A 440 -24.63 2.66 15.27
C LYS A 440 -25.36 3.28 14.08
N VAL A 441 -25.41 2.56 12.97
CA VAL A 441 -26.16 2.98 11.78
C VAL A 441 -27.66 2.88 12.05
N GLU A 442 -28.34 4.02 12.10
CA GLU A 442 -29.81 4.10 12.10
C GLU A 442 -30.38 3.95 10.69
N PHE A 443 -29.68 4.50 9.69
CA PHE A 443 -30.07 4.40 8.29
C PHE A 443 -28.88 4.58 7.35
N THR A 444 -28.65 3.65 6.42
CA THR A 444 -27.42 3.65 5.58
C THR A 444 -27.47 4.57 4.38
N ASN A 445 -28.63 4.80 3.75
CA ASN A 445 -28.71 5.68 2.58
C ASN A 445 -30.00 6.52 2.51
N ALA A 446 -30.05 7.57 3.32
CA ALA A 446 -31.22 8.44 3.47
C ALA A 446 -31.42 9.43 2.30
N ILE A 447 -30.53 9.49 1.29
CA ILE A 447 -30.66 10.49 0.23
C ILE A 447 -32.00 10.40 -0.51
N HIS A 448 -32.47 9.17 -0.75
CA HIS A 448 -33.75 8.93 -1.41
C HIS A 448 -34.92 9.34 -0.52
N LEU A 449 -34.84 9.12 0.81
CA LEU A 449 -35.85 9.61 1.75
C LEU A 449 -35.96 11.13 1.70
N ILE A 450 -34.81 11.80 1.67
CA ILE A 450 -34.71 13.26 1.64
C ILE A 450 -35.28 13.81 0.31
N ARG A 451 -34.97 13.17 -0.82
CA ARG A 451 -35.53 13.54 -2.14
C ARG A 451 -37.05 13.39 -2.19
N VAL A 452 -37.58 12.33 -1.60
CA VAL A 452 -39.03 12.04 -1.64
C VAL A 452 -39.82 12.86 -0.63
N TRP A 453 -39.37 12.91 0.62
CA TRP A 453 -40.14 13.47 1.74
C TRP A 453 -39.54 14.73 2.35
N GLY A 454 -38.33 15.14 1.96
CA GLY A 454 -37.69 16.35 2.51
C GLY A 454 -37.54 16.25 4.03
N SER A 455 -37.95 17.31 4.75
CA SER A 455 -37.94 17.35 6.22
C SER A 455 -38.93 16.36 6.87
N GLU A 456 -39.97 15.89 6.17
CA GLU A 456 -40.93 14.91 6.71
C GLU A 456 -40.28 13.53 6.96
N ALA A 457 -39.12 13.26 6.35
CA ALA A 457 -38.33 12.06 6.59
C ALA A 457 -37.71 12.02 8.00
N VAL A 458 -37.69 13.14 8.72
CA VAL A 458 -37.14 13.24 10.07
C VAL A 458 -38.19 12.77 11.12
N PRO A 459 -37.80 11.98 12.14
CA PRO A 459 -36.50 11.33 12.31
C PRO A 459 -36.37 10.09 11.41
N PHE A 460 -35.17 9.88 10.84
CA PHE A 460 -34.82 8.80 9.91
C PHE A 460 -34.86 7.40 10.57
N SER A 461 -36.05 6.98 10.96
CA SER A 461 -36.31 5.71 11.67
C SER A 461 -37.19 4.81 10.81
N HIS A 462 -36.97 3.50 10.88
CA HIS A 462 -37.78 2.52 10.13
C HIS A 462 -39.28 2.71 10.36
N ARG A 463 -39.72 2.92 11.60
CA ARG A 463 -41.13 3.18 11.93
C ARG A 463 -41.71 4.39 11.21
N LYS A 464 -40.96 5.50 11.16
CA LYS A 464 -41.40 6.72 10.45
C LYS A 464 -41.51 6.46 8.96
N ILE A 465 -40.56 5.72 8.39
CA ILE A 465 -40.53 5.42 6.96
C ILE A 465 -41.66 4.46 6.58
N ASP A 466 -41.98 3.47 7.41
CA ASP A 466 -43.12 2.58 7.18
C ASP A 466 -44.43 3.37 7.12
N ILE A 467 -44.63 4.34 8.02
CA ILE A 467 -45.79 5.25 7.99
C ILE A 467 -45.81 6.09 6.70
N LEU A 468 -44.66 6.60 6.26
CA LEU A 468 -44.57 7.39 5.02
C LEU A 468 -44.85 6.54 3.77
N LEU A 469 -44.50 5.26 3.80
CA LEU A 469 -44.78 4.29 2.72
C LEU A 469 -46.24 3.80 2.73
N GLU A 470 -46.89 3.75 3.89
CA GLU A 470 -48.32 3.44 4.02
C GLU A 470 -49.22 4.63 3.70
N SER A 471 -48.70 5.85 3.82
CA SER A 471 -49.37 7.06 3.36
C SER A 471 -49.60 7.04 1.84
N ASP A 472 -50.56 7.84 1.39
CA ASP A 472 -50.93 8.05 -0.02
C ASP A 472 -49.72 8.56 -0.84
N TRP A 473 -48.89 7.63 -1.32
CA TRP A 473 -47.61 7.89 -1.97
C TRP A 473 -47.68 8.88 -3.16
N PRO A 474 -48.77 8.94 -3.97
CA PRO A 474 -48.95 9.98 -4.98
C PRO A 474 -48.90 11.39 -4.40
N LYS A 475 -49.30 11.60 -3.14
CA LYS A 475 -49.16 12.92 -2.49
C LYS A 475 -47.68 13.27 -2.31
N SER A 476 -46.87 12.31 -1.88
CA SER A 476 -45.44 12.52 -1.64
C SER A 476 -44.59 12.62 -2.91
N THR A 477 -45.03 12.03 -4.04
CA THR A 477 -44.20 11.93 -5.25
C THR A 477 -44.79 12.63 -6.48
N ILE A 478 -46.12 12.73 -6.61
CA ILE A 478 -46.80 13.23 -7.82
C ILE A 478 -47.40 14.62 -7.59
N LEU A 479 -48.10 14.84 -6.48
CA LEU A 479 -48.75 16.13 -6.20
C LEU A 479 -47.75 17.26 -5.97
N LYS A 480 -46.51 16.95 -5.59
CA LYS A 480 -45.41 17.94 -5.48
C LYS A 480 -45.08 18.61 -6.82
N PHE A 481 -45.35 17.93 -7.94
CA PHE A 481 -44.93 18.33 -9.27
C PHE A 481 -46.09 18.63 -10.21
N THR A 482 -47.32 18.35 -9.80
CA THR A 482 -48.51 18.50 -10.64
C THR A 482 -49.61 19.24 -9.90
N ARG A 483 -50.21 20.25 -10.54
CA ARG A 483 -51.37 20.98 -10.00
C ARG A 483 -52.71 20.26 -10.24
N HIS A 484 -52.67 19.13 -10.92
CA HIS A 484 -53.86 18.37 -11.25
C HIS A 484 -54.27 17.56 -10.01
N SER A 485 -55.12 18.15 -9.16
CA SER A 485 -55.73 17.43 -8.04
C SER A 485 -56.70 16.31 -8.49
N ARG A 486 -57.08 16.29 -9.77
CA ARG A 486 -57.95 15.29 -10.41
C ARG A 486 -57.26 13.96 -10.76
N VAL A 487 -56.01 13.79 -10.34
CA VAL A 487 -55.17 12.63 -10.69
C VAL A 487 -55.46 11.41 -9.82
N ILE A 488 -56.17 11.60 -8.71
CA ILE A 488 -56.50 10.57 -7.73
C ILE A 488 -58.02 10.34 -7.77
N ASP A 489 -58.56 10.06 -8.95
CA ASP A 489 -59.88 9.41 -9.09
C ASP A 489 -59.61 7.91 -9.23
N GLU A 490 -60.15 7.09 -8.33
CA GLU A 490 -59.82 5.67 -8.16
C GLU A 490 -60.18 4.78 -9.38
N GLU A 491 -60.90 5.32 -10.37
CA GLU A 491 -61.44 4.55 -11.50
C GLU A 491 -60.69 4.73 -12.85
N LYS A 492 -59.62 5.54 -12.92
CA LYS A 492 -58.88 5.78 -14.20
C LYS A 492 -57.37 5.65 -14.07
N SER A 493 -56.77 4.87 -14.98
CA SER A 493 -55.31 4.75 -15.09
C SER A 493 -54.70 6.05 -15.61
N VAL A 494 -53.62 6.54 -14.99
CA VAL A 494 -52.92 7.75 -15.42
C VAL A 494 -51.48 7.40 -15.81
N ILE A 495 -51.04 7.87 -16.98
CA ILE A 495 -49.68 7.70 -17.49
C ILE A 495 -48.95 9.04 -17.38
N PHE A 496 -47.89 9.07 -16.58
CA PHE A 496 -46.97 10.21 -16.51
C PHE A 496 -45.87 10.03 -17.55
N TYR A 497 -45.61 11.07 -18.34
CA TYR A 497 -44.58 11.06 -19.37
C TYR A 497 -43.89 12.41 -19.46
N GLY A 498 -42.66 12.45 -19.98
CA GLY A 498 -41.89 13.67 -20.13
C GLY A 498 -40.43 13.36 -20.38
N GLY A 499 -39.73 14.23 -21.10
CA GLY A 499 -38.32 14.06 -21.44
C GLY A 499 -37.73 15.30 -22.08
N LYS A 500 -36.44 15.23 -22.43
CA LYS A 500 -35.73 16.35 -23.06
C LYS A 500 -35.97 16.44 -24.58
N ASP A 501 -36.51 15.38 -25.20
CA ASP A 501 -36.72 15.29 -26.64
C ASP A 501 -38.15 15.68 -27.03
N PRO A 502 -38.36 16.86 -27.65
CA PRO A 502 -39.69 17.31 -28.05
C PRO A 502 -40.30 16.47 -29.18
N ILE A 503 -39.48 15.87 -30.05
CA ILE A 503 -39.94 15.03 -31.16
C ILE A 503 -40.50 13.72 -30.60
N TRP A 504 -39.80 13.12 -29.64
CA TRP A 504 -40.28 11.94 -28.94
C TRP A 504 -41.61 12.21 -28.23
N ILE A 505 -41.71 13.34 -27.52
CA ILE A 505 -42.94 13.74 -26.82
C ILE A 505 -44.12 13.83 -27.79
N GLN A 506 -43.95 14.51 -28.92
CA GLN A 506 -45.02 14.65 -29.90
C GLN A 506 -45.44 13.30 -30.48
N ARG A 507 -44.47 12.45 -30.86
CA ARG A 507 -44.77 11.09 -31.36
C ARG A 507 -45.50 10.24 -30.33
N PHE A 508 -45.13 10.36 -29.06
CA PHE A 508 -45.80 9.66 -27.96
C PHE A 508 -47.25 10.14 -27.81
N GLU A 509 -47.47 11.46 -27.80
CA GLU A 509 -48.81 12.07 -27.74
C GLU A 509 -49.70 11.61 -28.91
N ASP A 510 -49.18 11.63 -30.15
CA ASP A 510 -49.88 11.15 -31.34
C ASP A 510 -50.26 9.66 -31.24
N LYS A 511 -49.32 8.81 -30.79
CA LYS A 511 -49.56 7.38 -30.61
C LYS A 511 -50.58 7.07 -29.52
N VAL A 512 -50.62 7.86 -28.45
CA VAL A 512 -51.66 7.72 -27.42
C VAL A 512 -53.04 8.04 -28.00
N ILE A 513 -53.16 9.04 -28.86
CA ILE A 513 -54.42 9.38 -29.53
C ILE A 513 -54.87 8.20 -30.42
N ASP A 514 -53.94 7.61 -31.19
CA ASP A 514 -54.22 6.40 -31.99
C ASP A 514 -54.77 5.27 -31.11
N ILE A 515 -54.13 4.98 -29.97
CA ILE A 515 -54.53 3.92 -29.04
C ILE A 515 -55.91 4.20 -28.41
N LYS A 516 -56.18 5.45 -28.02
CA LYS A 516 -57.49 5.86 -27.48
C LYS A 516 -58.62 5.73 -28.51
N ASN A 517 -58.29 5.79 -29.80
CA ASN A 517 -59.23 5.64 -30.90
C ASN A 517 -59.38 4.21 -31.40
N ASP A 518 -58.55 3.27 -30.93
CA ASP A 518 -58.59 1.87 -31.34
C ASP A 518 -59.94 1.22 -30.94
N PRO A 519 -60.67 0.61 -31.90
CA PRO A 519 -61.96 -0.04 -31.65
C PRO A 519 -61.91 -1.14 -30.58
N LEU A 520 -60.82 -1.90 -30.49
CA LEU A 520 -60.64 -2.99 -29.53
C LEU A 520 -60.44 -2.46 -28.11
N ILE A 521 -59.71 -1.36 -27.96
CA ILE A 521 -59.48 -0.70 -26.66
C ILE A 521 -60.79 -0.10 -26.14
N ARG A 522 -61.54 0.59 -27.02
CA ARG A 522 -62.86 1.13 -26.69
C ARG A 522 -63.87 0.04 -26.36
N ALA A 523 -63.89 -1.06 -27.11
CA ALA A 523 -64.79 -2.20 -26.85
C ALA A 523 -64.50 -2.89 -25.51
N LYS A 524 -63.25 -2.86 -25.03
CA LYS A 524 -62.85 -3.36 -23.70
C LYS A 524 -63.07 -2.37 -22.56
N GLY A 525 -63.56 -1.15 -22.83
CA GLY A 525 -63.83 -0.14 -21.82
C GLY A 525 -62.58 0.41 -21.12
N ILE A 526 -61.39 0.23 -21.69
CA ILE A 526 -60.14 0.69 -21.10
C ILE A 526 -60.05 2.20 -21.26
N THR A 527 -60.00 2.94 -20.15
CA THR A 527 -59.80 4.40 -20.14
C THR A 527 -58.55 4.77 -19.37
N PHE A 528 -57.76 5.68 -19.93
CA PHE A 528 -56.57 6.20 -19.26
C PHE A 528 -56.31 7.64 -19.65
N ASP A 529 -55.68 8.40 -18.77
CA ASP A 529 -55.26 9.78 -18.99
C ASP A 529 -53.74 9.87 -19.07
N ILE A 530 -53.24 10.90 -19.77
CA ILE A 530 -51.80 11.15 -19.90
C ILE A 530 -51.47 12.52 -19.33
N ILE A 531 -50.38 12.60 -18.56
CA ILE A 531 -49.93 13.84 -17.92
C ILE A 531 -48.48 14.08 -18.29
N ARG A 532 -48.25 15.20 -18.99
CA ARG A 532 -46.93 15.68 -19.32
C ARG A 532 -46.28 16.32 -18.09
N VAL A 533 -45.21 15.72 -17.63
CA VAL A 533 -44.39 16.18 -16.51
C VAL A 533 -43.41 17.26 -16.98
N GLY A 534 -43.10 18.20 -16.09
CA GLY A 534 -42.07 19.21 -16.34
C GLY A 534 -42.60 20.54 -16.86
N LYS A 535 -43.91 20.79 -16.83
CA LYS A 535 -44.45 22.13 -17.11
C LYS A 535 -44.49 22.97 -15.85
N ASN A 536 -43.95 24.19 -15.91
CA ASN A 536 -43.97 25.15 -14.81
C ASN A 536 -45.35 25.80 -14.61
N ALA A 537 -45.41 26.74 -13.67
CA ALA A 537 -46.61 27.49 -13.31
C ALA A 537 -47.34 28.18 -14.47
N MET A 538 -46.62 28.46 -15.57
CA MET A 538 -47.11 29.14 -16.76
C MET A 538 -47.33 28.17 -17.94
N GLY A 539 -47.26 26.86 -17.71
CA GLY A 539 -47.44 25.83 -18.72
C GLY A 539 -46.25 25.65 -19.67
N LYS A 540 -45.10 26.29 -19.40
CA LYS A 540 -43.87 26.16 -20.19
C LYS A 540 -43.01 25.01 -19.67
N ASP A 541 -42.27 24.35 -20.56
CA ASP A 541 -41.34 23.30 -20.16
C ASP A 541 -40.23 23.87 -19.26
N ASP A 542 -39.98 23.16 -18.17
CA ASP A 542 -38.98 23.44 -17.14
C ASP A 542 -38.17 22.16 -16.87
N PRO A 543 -36.93 22.10 -17.39
CA PRO A 543 -36.06 20.95 -17.22
C PRO A 543 -35.77 20.60 -15.75
N THR A 544 -35.82 21.59 -14.84
CA THR A 544 -35.53 21.36 -13.42
C THR A 544 -36.65 20.61 -12.73
N ILE A 545 -37.91 21.03 -12.94
CA ILE A 545 -39.10 20.34 -12.44
C ILE A 545 -39.17 18.91 -12.98
N MET A 546 -38.85 18.73 -14.27
CA MET A 546 -38.83 17.41 -14.89
C MET A 546 -37.77 16.51 -14.26
N SER A 547 -36.53 17.00 -14.11
CA SER A 547 -35.45 16.24 -13.49
C SER A 547 -35.81 15.87 -12.05
N HIS A 548 -36.32 16.82 -11.27
CA HIS A 548 -36.66 16.61 -9.87
C HIS A 548 -37.83 15.61 -9.69
N PHE A 549 -38.83 15.63 -10.59
CA PHE A 549 -39.89 14.61 -10.60
C PHE A 549 -39.31 13.21 -10.80
N TRP A 550 -38.52 13.00 -11.85
CA TRP A 550 -37.98 11.67 -12.16
C TRP A 550 -37.02 11.18 -11.07
N THR A 551 -36.18 12.05 -10.52
CA THR A 551 -35.32 11.73 -9.37
C THR A 551 -36.15 11.32 -8.14
N THR A 552 -37.28 11.98 -7.89
CA THR A 552 -38.19 11.67 -6.78
C THR A 552 -38.88 10.32 -6.99
N GLN A 553 -39.41 10.06 -8.19
CA GLN A 553 -40.03 8.77 -8.50
C GLN A 553 -39.02 7.63 -8.35
N TRP A 554 -37.83 7.80 -8.91
CA TRP A 554 -36.76 6.83 -8.81
C TRP A 554 -36.35 6.57 -7.36
N GLY A 555 -36.20 7.63 -6.56
CA GLY A 555 -35.93 7.52 -5.13
C GLY A 555 -37.01 6.72 -4.38
N PHE A 556 -38.30 6.98 -4.66
CA PHE A 556 -39.40 6.26 -4.04
C PHE A 556 -39.35 4.75 -4.33
N PHE A 557 -39.11 4.37 -5.58
CA PHE A 557 -38.99 2.94 -5.96
C PHE A 557 -37.78 2.26 -5.31
N ILE A 558 -36.65 2.95 -5.17
CA ILE A 558 -35.49 2.43 -4.44
C ILE A 558 -35.86 2.14 -2.99
N ILE A 559 -36.50 3.10 -2.31
CA ILE A 559 -36.91 2.95 -0.91
C ILE A 559 -37.88 1.78 -0.76
N GLN A 560 -38.87 1.67 -1.65
CA GLN A 560 -39.85 0.59 -1.63
C GLN A 560 -39.19 -0.78 -1.86
N SER A 561 -38.22 -0.88 -2.77
CA SER A 561 -37.43 -2.08 -3.01
C SER A 561 -36.61 -2.46 -1.77
N GLN A 562 -35.88 -1.50 -1.20
CA GLN A 562 -35.01 -1.72 -0.03
C GLN A 562 -35.78 -2.14 1.23
N ILE A 563 -36.97 -1.59 1.46
CA ILE A 563 -37.72 -1.80 2.71
C ILE A 563 -38.75 -2.92 2.59
N ARG A 564 -39.45 -3.05 1.46
CA ARG A 564 -40.51 -4.05 1.27
C ARG A 564 -40.10 -5.25 0.39
N GLY A 565 -38.86 -5.29 -0.12
CA GLY A 565 -38.35 -6.39 -0.94
C GLY A 565 -39.05 -6.53 -2.30
N SER A 566 -39.57 -5.42 -2.86
CA SER A 566 -40.32 -5.44 -4.10
C SER A 566 -39.42 -5.61 -5.33
N SER A 567 -39.85 -6.43 -6.29
CA SER A 567 -39.18 -6.67 -7.58
C SER A 567 -39.32 -5.47 -8.52
N ALA A 568 -38.59 -4.39 -8.25
CA ALA A 568 -38.30 -3.39 -9.28
C ALA A 568 -37.10 -3.90 -10.07
N SER A 569 -37.34 -4.56 -11.21
CA SER A 569 -36.28 -4.97 -12.13
C SER A 569 -35.83 -3.78 -12.97
N GLU A 570 -34.53 -3.51 -12.94
CA GLU A 570 -33.84 -2.55 -13.79
C GLU A 570 -33.75 -3.12 -15.22
N THR A 571 -34.23 -2.38 -16.21
CA THR A 571 -33.80 -2.54 -17.61
C THR A 571 -33.29 -1.19 -18.07
N GLY A 572 -31.97 -1.06 -18.14
CA GLY A 572 -31.26 0.11 -18.65
C GLY A 572 -31.37 0.28 -20.16
#